data_AF-A0A7C3CD24-F1
#
_entry.id   AF-A0A7C3CD24-F1
#
_cell.length_a   1.000
_cell.length_b   1.000
_cell.length_c   1.000
_cell.angle_alpha   90.00
_cell.angle_beta   90.00
_cell.angle_gamma   90.00
#
_symmetry.space_group_name_H-M   'P 1'
#
loop_
_entity.id
_entity.type
_entity.pdbx_description
1 polymer ?
#
loop_
_entity_poly.entity_id
_entity_poly.type
_entity_poly.pdbx_seq_one_letter_code
_entity_poly.pdbx_strand_id
1 'polypeptide(L)'
;VYFRDVVPSKRAEQVALEVDKGARLVELILSESDEISRMRKGVLVVRHRLGFVSANAGIDRSNVPQDCERERVLLLPVDPDKSAEKILHALQKTYNLPLGVIITDSHGRPHRKGTTGIAIGVAGIPAVLDKRGSADRYGYILQHTDIGIADEISAAASLLMGQAGESQPIIILRGLELPQTDGKASDIYRPKEKDLYR
;
A
#
# COMPACT_ATOMS: atom_id res chain seq x y z
N VAL A 1 4.39 15.87 5.86
CA VAL A 1 5.31 16.31 6.94
C VAL A 1 6.38 17.21 6.36
N TYR A 2 6.66 18.36 6.98
CA TYR A 2 7.76 19.24 6.55
C TYR A 2 9.08 18.76 7.13
N PHE A 3 10.15 18.82 6.34
CA PHE A 3 11.46 18.36 6.78
C PHE A 3 12.04 19.19 7.93
N ARG A 4 11.77 20.49 7.96
CA ARG A 4 12.24 21.37 9.04
C ARG A 4 11.72 20.95 10.42
N ASP A 5 10.60 20.24 10.48
CA ASP A 5 9.99 19.78 11.73
C ASP A 5 10.54 18.40 12.17
N VAL A 6 11.45 17.81 11.38
CA VAL A 6 12.05 16.49 11.65
C VAL A 6 13.47 16.65 12.19
N VAL A 7 13.69 16.10 13.38
CA VAL A 7 15.00 16.00 14.01
C VAL A 7 15.49 14.56 13.87
N PRO A 8 16.54 14.29 13.06
CA PRO A 8 17.06 12.94 12.91
C PRO A 8 17.65 12.39 14.21
N SER A 9 17.37 11.13 14.49
CA SER A 9 18.03 10.35 15.53
C SER A 9 19.44 9.93 15.07
N LYS A 10 20.33 9.59 16.03
CA LYS A 10 21.65 9.00 15.72
C LYS A 10 21.55 7.77 14.83
N ARG A 11 20.51 6.95 15.04
CA ARG A 11 20.24 5.77 14.22
C ARG A 11 19.91 6.16 12.78
N ALA A 12 19.06 7.17 12.59
CA ALA A 12 18.73 7.65 11.25
C ALA A 12 19.95 8.25 10.54
N GLU A 13 20.81 8.99 11.26
CA GLU A 13 22.06 9.52 10.70
C GLU A 13 23.00 8.41 10.21
N GLN A 14 23.17 7.34 11.01
CA GLN A 14 24.00 6.20 10.63
C GLN A 14 23.45 5.48 9.39
N VAL A 15 22.15 5.18 9.38
CA VAL A 15 21.50 4.51 8.24
C VAL A 15 21.57 5.41 7.00
N ALA A 16 21.37 6.72 7.15
CA ALA A 16 21.42 7.70 6.08
C ALA A 16 22.76 7.74 5.35
N LEU A 17 23.87 7.61 6.10
CA LEU A 17 25.20 7.50 5.51
C LEU A 17 25.36 6.23 4.67
N GLU A 18 24.84 5.10 5.15
CA GLU A 18 24.94 3.81 4.46
C GLU A 18 24.11 3.76 3.17
N VAL A 19 22.90 4.33 3.21
CA VAL A 19 21.98 4.30 2.06
C VAL A 19 22.10 5.53 1.15
N ASP A 20 22.98 6.48 1.45
CA ASP A 20 23.17 7.73 0.69
C ASP A 20 21.85 8.51 0.51
N LYS A 21 21.16 8.77 1.63
CA LYS A 21 19.89 9.54 1.69
C LYS A 21 19.97 10.62 2.77
N GLY A 22 19.09 11.61 2.70
CA GLY A 22 19.00 12.64 3.75
C GLY A 22 18.49 12.07 5.09
N ALA A 23 19.17 12.40 6.20
CA ALA A 23 18.88 11.87 7.53
C ALA A 23 17.44 12.12 8.00
N ARG A 24 16.83 13.25 7.63
CA ARG A 24 15.42 13.57 7.93
C ARG A 24 14.44 12.63 7.23
N LEU A 25 14.71 12.29 5.97
CA LEU A 25 13.89 11.31 5.26
C LEU A 25 14.05 9.94 5.92
N VAL A 26 15.27 9.55 6.25
CA VAL A 26 15.52 8.27 6.92
C VAL A 26 14.85 8.22 8.28
N GLU A 27 14.86 9.29 9.06
CA GLU A 27 14.13 9.38 10.33
C GLU A 27 12.63 9.09 10.13
N LEU A 28 12.01 9.73 9.14
CA LEU A 28 10.60 9.46 8.83
C LEU A 28 10.38 8.01 8.40
N ILE A 29 11.22 7.47 7.51
CA ILE A 29 11.14 6.06 7.09
C ILE A 29 11.20 5.13 8.30
N LEU A 30 12.14 5.36 9.22
CA LEU A 30 12.28 4.53 10.42
C LEU A 30 11.11 4.70 11.40
N SER A 31 10.54 5.91 11.52
CA SER A 31 9.38 6.17 12.39
C SER A 31 8.08 5.52 11.88
N GLU A 32 8.00 5.26 10.58
CA GLU A 32 6.88 4.58 9.93
C GLU A 32 7.09 3.05 9.83
N SER A 33 8.18 2.52 10.39
CA SER A 33 8.61 1.13 10.15
C SER A 33 8.91 0.36 11.43
N ASP A 34 8.58 -0.93 11.41
CA ASP A 34 8.92 -1.86 12.49
C ASP A 34 10.38 -2.33 12.39
N GLU A 35 10.87 -2.55 11.16
CA GLU A 35 12.21 -3.05 10.91
C GLU A 35 12.75 -2.68 9.52
N ILE A 36 14.09 -2.65 9.41
CA ILE A 36 14.77 -2.59 8.13
C ILE A 36 14.84 -4.01 7.57
N SER A 37 14.31 -4.21 6.36
CA SER A 37 14.37 -5.49 5.65
C SER A 37 15.66 -5.61 4.84
N ARG A 38 15.96 -4.59 4.02
CA ARG A 38 17.19 -4.52 3.21
C ARG A 38 17.66 -3.09 3.10
N MET A 39 18.97 -2.88 3.13
CA MET A 39 19.58 -1.59 2.87
C MET A 39 20.86 -1.75 2.04
N ARG A 40 21.08 -0.78 1.16
CA ARG A 40 22.33 -0.55 0.41
C ARG A 40 22.29 0.88 -0.12
N LYS A 41 23.40 1.36 -0.68
CA LYS A 41 23.43 2.68 -1.33
C LYS A 41 22.23 2.88 -2.30
N GLY A 42 21.47 3.96 -2.09
CA GLY A 42 20.26 4.34 -2.83
C GLY A 42 18.96 3.61 -2.42
N VAL A 43 19.05 2.50 -1.68
CA VAL A 43 17.92 1.59 -1.41
C VAL A 43 17.74 1.40 0.09
N LEU A 44 16.53 1.69 0.56
CA LEU A 44 16.10 1.38 1.93
C LEU A 44 14.74 0.72 1.84
N VAL A 45 14.68 -0.59 2.10
CA VAL A 45 13.47 -1.41 2.13
C VAL A 45 13.19 -1.77 3.57
N VAL A 46 11.96 -1.51 4.00
CA VAL A 46 11.52 -1.62 5.38
C VAL A 46 10.20 -2.35 5.45
N ARG A 47 9.93 -2.97 6.59
CA ARG A 47 8.58 -3.40 6.94
C ARG A 47 7.86 -2.22 7.57
N HIS A 48 6.87 -1.68 6.87
CA HIS A 48 6.04 -0.60 7.37
C HIS A 48 5.21 -1.09 8.55
N ARG A 49 4.86 -0.21 9.49
CA ARG A 49 3.96 -0.51 10.62
C ARG A 49 2.54 -0.96 10.23
N LEU A 50 2.21 -0.89 8.94
CA LEU A 50 0.95 -1.38 8.37
C LEU A 50 1.05 -2.84 7.91
N GLY A 51 2.26 -3.44 7.97
CA GLY A 51 2.49 -4.87 7.72
C GLY A 51 3.21 -5.20 6.41
N PHE A 52 3.05 -4.37 5.37
CA PHE A 52 3.71 -4.59 4.08
C PHE A 52 5.21 -4.23 4.09
N VAL A 53 5.96 -4.79 3.14
CA VAL A 53 7.37 -4.49 2.92
C VAL A 53 7.50 -3.63 1.67
N SER A 54 8.07 -2.44 1.81
CA SER A 54 8.20 -1.50 0.69
C SER A 54 9.46 -0.64 0.80
N ALA A 55 9.80 0.00 -0.32
CA ALA A 55 10.88 0.98 -0.35
C ALA A 55 10.44 2.27 0.35
N ASN A 56 11.35 2.86 1.13
CA ASN A 56 11.15 4.14 1.82
C ASN A 56 9.85 4.25 2.63
N ALA A 57 9.32 3.14 3.18
CA ALA A 57 8.06 3.13 3.93
C ALA A 57 6.85 3.70 3.14
N GLY A 58 6.85 3.64 1.80
CA GLY A 58 5.79 4.26 0.99
C GLY A 58 5.72 5.79 1.11
N ILE A 59 6.77 6.42 1.65
CA ILE A 59 6.86 7.88 1.74
C ILE A 59 7.14 8.45 0.36
N ASP A 60 6.27 9.36 -0.08
CA ASP A 60 6.37 10.00 -1.39
C ASP A 60 6.79 11.47 -1.30
N ARG A 61 7.56 11.90 -2.29
CA ARG A 61 7.98 13.30 -2.54
C ARG A 61 7.29 13.88 -3.78
N SER A 62 6.85 13.02 -4.69
CA SER A 62 6.20 13.37 -5.94
C SER A 62 4.75 13.79 -5.71
N ASN A 63 4.20 14.59 -6.62
CA ASN A 63 2.82 15.11 -6.54
C ASN A 63 2.45 15.83 -5.23
N VAL A 64 3.45 16.19 -4.44
CA VAL A 64 3.32 17.04 -3.25
C VAL A 64 3.80 18.43 -3.65
N PRO A 65 2.96 19.48 -3.53
CA PRO A 65 3.41 20.83 -3.82
C PRO A 65 4.63 21.16 -2.97
N GLN A 66 5.74 21.46 -3.64
CA GLN A 66 6.99 21.89 -3.02
C GLN A 66 6.98 23.42 -2.99
N ASP A 67 7.36 23.98 -1.85
CA ASP A 67 7.63 25.40 -1.70
C ASP A 67 9.15 25.54 -1.59
N CYS A 68 9.72 26.56 -2.25
CA CYS A 68 11.17 26.81 -2.27
C CYS A 68 11.79 26.86 -0.87
N GLU A 69 10.98 27.17 0.15
CA GLU A 69 11.42 27.26 1.55
C GLU A 69 10.95 26.06 2.42
N ARG A 70 10.10 25.17 1.91
CA ARG A 70 9.41 24.16 2.73
C ARG A 70 9.33 22.81 2.03
N GLU A 71 10.47 22.13 1.92
CA GLU A 71 10.53 20.72 1.50
C GLU A 71 9.64 19.87 2.41
N ARG A 72 8.77 19.06 1.80
CA ARG A 72 7.87 18.16 2.49
C ARG A 72 7.68 16.84 1.75
N VAL A 73 7.22 15.86 2.53
CA VAL A 73 6.85 14.53 2.05
C VAL A 73 5.42 14.19 2.44
N LEU A 74 4.81 13.29 1.68
CA LEU A 74 3.57 12.63 2.01
C LEU A 74 3.88 11.32 2.74
N LEU A 75 3.30 11.16 3.93
CA LEU A 75 3.25 9.88 4.62
C LEU A 75 1.95 9.17 4.24
N LEU A 76 1.93 7.86 4.39
CA LEU A 76 0.71 7.09 4.21
C LEU A 76 -0.32 7.41 5.30
N PRO A 77 -1.62 7.15 5.05
CA PRO A 77 -2.62 7.24 6.11
C PRO A 77 -2.24 6.39 7.32
N VAL A 78 -2.50 6.91 8.53
CA VAL A 78 -2.20 6.19 9.78
C VAL A 78 -2.90 4.84 9.83
N ASP A 79 -4.14 4.79 9.32
CA ASP A 79 -4.97 3.60 9.20
C ASP A 79 -5.77 3.71 7.88
N PRO A 80 -5.25 3.14 6.78
CA PRO A 80 -5.91 3.24 5.48
C PRO A 80 -7.20 2.42 5.39
N ASP A 81 -7.30 1.28 6.08
CA ASP A 81 -8.55 0.48 6.14
C ASP A 81 -9.67 1.31 6.77
N LYS A 82 -9.40 1.96 7.92
CA LYS A 82 -10.37 2.88 8.55
C LYS A 82 -10.69 4.09 7.68
N SER A 83 -9.74 4.53 6.86
CA SER A 83 -9.99 5.61 5.89
C SER A 83 -10.93 5.14 4.77
N ALA A 84 -10.75 3.92 4.26
CA ALA A 84 -11.63 3.28 3.29
C ALA A 84 -13.04 3.06 3.87
N GLU A 85 -13.15 2.57 5.11
CA GLU A 85 -14.42 2.40 5.83
C GLU A 85 -15.20 3.73 5.95
N LYS A 86 -14.53 4.82 6.30
CA LYS A 86 -15.17 6.14 6.41
C LYS A 86 -15.73 6.61 5.07
N ILE A 87 -14.97 6.42 3.98
CA ILE A 87 -15.40 6.77 2.63
C ILE A 87 -16.60 5.89 2.25
N LEU A 88 -16.51 4.58 2.50
CA LEU A 88 -17.59 3.63 2.22
C LEU A 88 -18.88 4.03 2.94
N HIS A 89 -18.83 4.29 4.25
CA HIS A 89 -20.00 4.71 5.03
C HIS A 89 -20.62 6.01 4.52
N ALA A 90 -19.80 6.99 4.14
CA ALA A 90 -20.29 8.25 3.58
C ALA A 90 -21.01 8.04 2.23
N LEU A 91 -20.45 7.20 1.36
CA LEU A 91 -21.06 6.84 0.08
C LEU A 91 -22.34 6.03 0.26
N GLN A 92 -22.33 5.02 1.14
CA GLN A 92 -23.52 4.20 1.43
C GLN A 92 -24.66 5.04 2.01
N LYS A 93 -24.36 5.99 2.92
CA LYS A 93 -25.35 6.93 3.44
C LYS A 93 -26.01 7.77 2.35
N THR A 94 -25.27 8.09 1.29
CA THR A 94 -25.73 8.97 0.21
C THR A 94 -26.47 8.20 -0.88
N TYR A 95 -25.95 7.03 -1.27
CA TYR A 95 -26.41 6.31 -2.46
C TYR A 95 -27.14 4.99 -2.16
N ASN A 96 -27.02 4.45 -0.95
CA ASN A 96 -27.63 3.19 -0.53
C ASN A 96 -27.35 2.01 -1.50
N LEU A 97 -26.09 1.87 -1.93
CA LEU A 97 -25.63 0.81 -2.84
C LEU A 97 -24.63 -0.13 -2.13
N PRO A 98 -24.58 -1.42 -2.52
CA PRO A 98 -23.47 -2.29 -2.13
C PRO A 98 -22.21 -1.81 -2.84
N LEU A 99 -21.22 -1.37 -2.07
CA LEU A 99 -20.01 -0.74 -2.56
C LEU A 99 -18.79 -1.36 -1.88
N GLY A 100 -17.67 -1.39 -2.61
CA GLY A 100 -16.35 -1.60 -2.03
C GLY A 100 -15.52 -0.33 -2.21
N VAL A 101 -14.62 -0.06 -1.27
CA VAL A 101 -13.62 1.02 -1.38
C VAL A 101 -12.25 0.41 -1.19
N ILE A 102 -11.34 0.74 -2.09
CA ILE A 102 -9.92 0.39 -1.98
C ILE A 102 -9.10 1.68 -2.06
N ILE A 103 -8.15 1.84 -1.14
CA ILE A 103 -7.10 2.85 -1.22
C ILE A 103 -5.86 2.18 -1.81
N THR A 104 -5.34 2.78 -2.88
CA THR A 104 -4.23 2.23 -3.66
C THR A 104 -2.97 3.07 -3.49
N ASP A 105 -1.82 2.41 -3.50
CA ASP A 105 -0.50 3.04 -3.56
C ASP A 105 0.42 2.31 -4.56
N SER A 106 1.46 2.99 -5.05
CA SER A 106 2.36 2.48 -6.08
C SER A 106 3.60 1.81 -5.49
N HIS A 107 3.68 0.49 -5.60
CA HIS A 107 4.77 -0.29 -4.99
C HIS A 107 5.59 -1.04 -6.03
N GLY A 108 6.90 -1.15 -5.75
CA GLY A 108 7.75 -2.13 -6.41
C GLY A 108 7.49 -3.54 -5.86
N ARG A 109 8.03 -4.57 -6.52
CA ARG A 109 7.88 -5.96 -6.06
C ARG A 109 9.14 -6.79 -6.38
N PRO A 110 9.45 -7.82 -5.57
CA PRO A 110 10.57 -8.71 -5.86
C PRO A 110 10.52 -9.31 -7.27
N HIS A 111 11.69 -9.57 -7.84
CA HIS A 111 11.89 -10.28 -9.12
C HIS A 111 11.33 -9.60 -10.38
N ARG A 112 10.67 -8.44 -10.30
CA ARG A 112 10.11 -7.72 -11.45
C ARG A 112 10.51 -6.24 -11.42
N LYS A 113 10.79 -5.68 -12.61
CA LYS A 113 10.97 -4.23 -12.78
C LYS A 113 9.61 -3.55 -12.93
N GLY A 114 9.57 -2.27 -12.56
CA GLY A 114 8.36 -1.43 -12.60
C GLY A 114 7.52 -1.51 -11.33
N THR A 115 6.83 -0.41 -11.02
CA THR A 115 5.84 -0.33 -9.95
C THR A 115 4.46 -0.78 -10.45
N THR A 116 3.58 -1.14 -9.54
CA THR A 116 2.16 -1.41 -9.79
C THR A 116 1.33 -0.81 -8.66
N GLY A 117 0.08 -0.49 -8.93
CA GLY A 117 -0.88 -0.22 -7.85
C GLY A 117 -1.08 -1.47 -7.00
N ILE A 118 -1.04 -1.32 -5.69
CA ILE A 118 -1.39 -2.33 -4.69
C ILE A 118 -2.41 -1.76 -3.71
N ALA A 119 -3.16 -2.62 -3.04
CA ALA A 119 -4.09 -2.21 -1.99
C ALA A 119 -3.35 -1.93 -0.68
N ILE A 120 -3.59 -0.75 -0.11
CA ILE A 120 -3.11 -0.38 1.22
C ILE A 120 -4.24 -0.16 2.22
N GLY A 121 -5.48 -0.02 1.75
CA GLY A 121 -6.70 0.01 2.56
C GLY A 121 -7.88 -0.60 1.79
N VAL A 122 -8.75 -1.36 2.46
CA VAL A 122 -9.90 -2.05 1.86
C VAL A 122 -11.10 -1.91 2.80
N ALA A 123 -12.30 -1.76 2.24
CA ALA A 123 -13.56 -1.81 2.97
C ALA A 123 -14.71 -2.33 2.09
N GLY A 124 -15.61 -3.13 2.68
CA GLY A 124 -16.86 -3.58 2.05
C GLY A 124 -16.73 -4.76 1.07
N ILE A 125 -15.51 -5.22 0.80
CA ILE A 125 -15.18 -6.35 -0.09
C ILE A 125 -13.98 -7.12 0.47
N PRO A 126 -13.77 -8.39 0.09
CA PRO A 126 -12.60 -9.14 0.53
C PRO A 126 -11.33 -8.56 -0.08
N ALA A 127 -10.25 -8.49 0.70
CA ALA A 127 -8.93 -8.18 0.17
C ALA A 127 -8.29 -9.39 -0.51
N VAL A 128 -8.51 -10.57 0.06
CA VAL A 128 -8.12 -11.88 -0.46
C VAL A 128 -9.38 -12.74 -0.62
N LEU A 129 -9.56 -13.32 -1.80
CA LEU A 129 -10.68 -14.20 -2.12
C LEU A 129 -10.21 -15.67 -2.06
N ASP A 130 -10.63 -16.37 -1.02
CA ASP A 130 -10.38 -17.80 -0.86
C ASP A 130 -11.25 -18.61 -1.84
N LYS A 131 -10.60 -19.38 -2.72
CA LYS A 131 -11.23 -20.28 -3.67
C LYS A 131 -10.99 -21.76 -3.33
N ARG A 132 -10.37 -22.07 -2.20
CA ARG A 132 -10.22 -23.46 -1.75
C ARG A 132 -11.59 -24.10 -1.57
N GLY A 133 -11.69 -25.37 -1.95
CA GLY A 133 -12.97 -26.08 -1.96
C GLY A 133 -13.85 -25.79 -3.19
N SER A 134 -13.55 -24.76 -3.99
CA SER A 134 -14.25 -24.54 -5.26
C SER A 134 -13.78 -25.54 -6.31
N ALA A 135 -14.69 -25.98 -7.19
CA ALA A 135 -14.35 -26.80 -8.34
C ALA A 135 -13.82 -25.95 -9.50
N ASP A 136 -12.80 -26.44 -10.20
CA ASP A 136 -12.37 -25.88 -11.48
C ASP A 136 -13.29 -26.33 -12.64
N ARG A 137 -12.91 -25.99 -13.88
CA ARG A 137 -13.69 -26.33 -15.09
C ARG A 137 -13.86 -27.83 -15.33
N TYR A 138 -13.07 -28.68 -14.69
CA TYR A 138 -13.07 -30.14 -14.85
C TYR A 138 -13.46 -30.87 -13.56
N GLY A 139 -13.94 -30.14 -12.55
CA GLY A 139 -14.37 -30.72 -11.28
C GLY A 139 -13.24 -30.96 -10.27
N TYR A 140 -12.01 -30.54 -10.55
CA TYR A 140 -10.93 -30.61 -9.57
C TYR A 140 -11.14 -29.59 -8.45
N ILE A 141 -11.08 -30.04 -7.20
CA ILE A 141 -11.27 -29.19 -6.04
C ILE A 141 -9.98 -28.45 -5.71
N LEU A 142 -10.01 -27.12 -5.84
CA LEU A 142 -8.88 -26.25 -5.56
C LEU A 142 -8.42 -26.38 -4.09
N GLN A 143 -7.11 -26.58 -3.88
CA GLN A 143 -6.53 -26.78 -2.54
C GLN A 143 -5.73 -25.56 -2.04
N HIS A 144 -5.17 -24.77 -2.95
CA HIS A 144 -4.23 -23.68 -2.63
C HIS A 144 -4.48 -22.47 -3.53
N THR A 145 -5.70 -21.95 -3.49
CA THR A 145 -6.09 -20.82 -4.35
C THR A 145 -6.68 -19.72 -3.49
N ASP A 146 -5.83 -18.77 -3.13
CA ASP A 146 -6.21 -17.49 -2.56
C ASP A 146 -5.88 -16.42 -3.62
N ILE A 147 -6.89 -15.64 -4.02
CA ILE A 147 -6.74 -14.60 -5.04
C ILE A 147 -6.58 -13.25 -4.32
N GLY A 148 -5.48 -12.53 -4.57
CA GLY A 148 -5.28 -11.16 -4.08
C GLY A 148 -6.17 -10.15 -4.84
N ILE A 149 -7.48 -10.28 -4.70
CA ILE A 149 -8.47 -9.58 -5.52
C ILE A 149 -8.38 -8.06 -5.37
N ALA A 150 -8.07 -7.56 -4.17
CA ALA A 150 -7.87 -6.12 -3.98
C ALA A 150 -6.62 -5.58 -4.69
N ASP A 151 -5.55 -6.38 -4.78
CA ASP A 151 -4.35 -6.01 -5.56
C ASP A 151 -4.62 -6.07 -7.07
N GLU A 152 -5.40 -7.04 -7.56
CA GLU A 152 -5.82 -7.09 -8.97
C GLU A 152 -6.62 -5.84 -9.36
N ILE A 153 -7.57 -5.45 -8.51
CA ILE A 153 -8.38 -4.23 -8.70
C ILE A 153 -7.50 -2.98 -8.63
N SER A 154 -6.59 -2.91 -7.65
CA SER A 154 -5.68 -1.77 -7.48
C SER A 154 -4.74 -1.60 -8.67
N ALA A 155 -4.21 -2.71 -9.20
CA ALA A 155 -3.38 -2.69 -10.39
C ALA A 155 -4.16 -2.21 -11.62
N ALA A 156 -5.40 -2.69 -11.82
CA ALA A 156 -6.26 -2.25 -12.90
C ALA A 156 -6.62 -0.77 -12.80
N ALA A 157 -6.97 -0.29 -11.59
CA ALA A 157 -7.25 1.12 -11.34
C ALA A 157 -6.01 1.99 -11.60
N SER A 158 -4.84 1.57 -11.13
CA SER A 158 -3.57 2.28 -11.28
C SER A 158 -3.16 2.50 -12.74
N LEU A 159 -3.53 1.60 -13.66
CA LEU A 159 -3.33 1.81 -15.10
C LEU A 159 -4.08 3.05 -15.62
N LEU A 160 -5.25 3.34 -15.07
CA LEU A 160 -6.07 4.50 -15.44
C LEU A 160 -5.66 5.74 -14.66
N MET A 161 -5.36 5.60 -13.36
CA MET A 161 -4.95 6.72 -12.51
C MET A 161 -3.71 7.46 -13.05
N GLY A 162 -2.82 6.73 -13.74
CA GLY A 162 -1.49 7.19 -14.08
C GLY A 162 -0.53 7.08 -12.91
N GLN A 163 0.72 7.52 -13.10
CA GLN A 163 1.78 7.45 -12.08
C GLN A 163 2.48 8.80 -11.88
N ALA A 164 1.99 9.86 -12.54
CA ALA A 164 2.60 11.18 -12.55
C ALA A 164 1.50 12.26 -12.45
N GLY A 165 1.43 13.18 -13.43
CA GLY A 165 0.57 14.36 -13.39
C GLY A 165 -0.84 14.17 -13.96
N GLU A 166 -1.23 12.95 -14.33
CA GLU A 166 -2.52 12.66 -14.97
C GLU A 166 -3.72 13.08 -14.10
N SER A 167 -3.52 13.13 -12.78
CA SER A 167 -4.49 13.69 -11.82
C SER A 167 -5.85 12.99 -11.85
N GLN A 168 -5.86 11.66 -11.99
CA GLN A 168 -7.06 10.82 -11.93
C GLN A 168 -7.07 9.97 -10.64
N PRO A 169 -7.27 10.55 -9.44
CA PRO A 169 -7.10 9.85 -8.16
C PRO A 169 -8.26 8.91 -7.79
N ILE A 170 -9.36 8.91 -8.54
CA ILE A 170 -10.57 8.13 -8.24
C ILE A 170 -11.01 7.40 -9.51
N ILE A 171 -11.09 6.07 -9.42
CA ILE A 171 -11.57 5.19 -10.48
C ILE A 171 -12.77 4.40 -9.97
N ILE A 172 -13.82 4.32 -10.79
CA ILE A 172 -15.02 3.53 -10.48
C ILE A 172 -14.99 2.28 -11.36
N LEU A 173 -14.82 1.12 -10.74
CA LEU A 173 -14.95 -0.18 -11.40
C LEU A 173 -16.36 -0.72 -11.17
N ARG A 174 -16.99 -1.26 -12.23
CA ARG A 174 -18.34 -1.81 -12.21
C ARG A 174 -18.36 -3.20 -12.86
N GLY A 175 -19.35 -4.01 -12.47
CA GLY A 175 -19.52 -5.38 -12.99
C GLY A 175 -18.73 -6.45 -12.24
N LEU A 176 -18.20 -6.12 -11.06
CA LEU A 176 -17.53 -7.09 -10.18
C LEU A 176 -18.56 -7.76 -9.27
N GLU A 177 -18.59 -9.09 -9.29
CA GLU A 177 -19.43 -9.91 -8.39
C GLU A 177 -18.58 -10.39 -7.22
N LEU A 178 -18.55 -9.60 -6.14
CA LEU A 178 -17.78 -9.88 -4.94
C LEU A 178 -18.70 -9.97 -3.72
N PRO A 179 -18.43 -10.87 -2.76
CA PRO A 179 -19.17 -10.90 -1.51
C PRO A 179 -18.94 -9.60 -0.73
N GLN A 180 -19.97 -9.11 -0.06
CA GLN A 180 -19.83 -8.02 0.90
C GLN A 180 -19.25 -8.59 2.19
N THR A 181 -18.07 -8.11 2.58
CA THR A 181 -17.34 -8.60 3.75
C THR A 181 -16.62 -7.43 4.43
N ASP A 182 -16.20 -7.64 5.68
CA ASP A 182 -15.33 -6.71 6.41
C ASP A 182 -13.84 -7.02 6.13
N GLY A 183 -13.48 -7.09 4.85
CA GLY A 183 -12.11 -7.37 4.42
C GLY A 183 -11.19 -6.17 4.60
N LYS A 184 -9.92 -6.44 4.91
CA LYS A 184 -8.91 -5.43 5.25
C LYS A 184 -7.63 -5.63 4.44
N ALA A 185 -6.90 -4.57 4.14
CA ALA A 185 -5.61 -4.67 3.47
C ALA A 185 -4.61 -5.52 4.26
N SER A 186 -4.72 -5.52 5.60
CA SER A 186 -3.92 -6.39 6.48
C SER A 186 -4.07 -7.88 6.18
N ASP A 187 -5.20 -8.31 5.59
CA ASP A 187 -5.45 -9.71 5.25
C ASP A 187 -4.55 -10.19 4.09
N ILE A 188 -4.03 -9.25 3.28
CA ILE A 188 -3.10 -9.53 2.18
C ILE A 188 -1.70 -9.82 2.73
N TYR A 189 -1.32 -9.16 3.81
CA TYR A 189 0.07 -9.16 4.27
C TYR A 189 0.42 -10.49 4.95
N ARG A 190 1.48 -11.11 4.43
CA ARG A 190 1.95 -12.37 4.97
C ARG A 190 2.58 -12.14 6.36
N PRO A 191 2.20 -12.93 7.39
CA PRO A 191 2.90 -12.93 8.66
C PRO A 191 4.39 -13.21 8.48
N LYS A 192 5.21 -12.61 9.35
CA LYS A 192 6.68 -12.66 9.26
C LYS A 192 7.22 -14.09 9.26
N GLU A 193 6.58 -14.99 9.99
CA GLU A 193 6.96 -16.40 10.12
C GLU A 193 6.70 -17.20 8.85
N LYS A 194 5.83 -16.69 7.97
CA LYS A 194 5.48 -17.31 6.68
C LYS A 194 6.19 -16.65 5.49
N ASP A 195 6.92 -15.55 5.71
CA ASP A 195 7.56 -14.76 4.65
C ASP A 195 8.92 -15.35 4.23
N LEU A 196 8.90 -16.25 3.25
CA LEU A 196 10.10 -16.93 2.72
C LEU A 196 11.01 -16.03 1.87
N TYR A 197 10.56 -14.82 1.51
CA TYR A 197 11.34 -13.87 0.69
C TYR A 197 12.02 -12.78 1.52
N ARG A 198 11.94 -12.91 2.85
CA ARG A 198 12.54 -11.99 3.81
C ARG A 198 14.06 -12.01 3.81
#